data_AF-A0A843XJD2-F1
#
_entry.id   AF-A0A843XJD2-F1
#
_cell.length_a   1.000
_cell.length_b   1.000
_cell.length_c   1.000
_cell.angle_alpha   90.00
_cell.angle_beta   90.00
_cell.angle_gamma   90.00
#
_symmetry.space_group_name_H-M   'P 1'
#
loop_
_entity.id
_entity.type
_entity.pdbx_description
1 polymer ?
#
loop_
_entity_poly.entity_id
_entity_poly.type
_entity_poly.pdbx_seq_one_letter_code
_entity_poly.pdbx_strand_id
1 'polypeptide(L)'
;MGMSEADGMEDWYAELIQRMTTPSFVVDNDACSPTTVIKVIRVEGMNKQRILLEVVQVLADLNLIITKANMSFDGEWFMDVFHVTDADGNKLQNEIIDKIKESLAAQDRFLSPPRSPVAVTPSKKLTSIELTGADRPGLLSDICAVLRDMNCNVVEGDLWTHNARTAAVVHVTDQSTGLAIEDPERISTIEELLRNVLRSSNDGTRVGNMVVAMGAAHIESRLHQMLLAERDYEPVADPPAGAESNGCRPQVSLSHCLEKDYSVVTVRSKDRPKLLFDTLFTLTDMQYVVFHGTGITGAMEAWQEYYIRHVDGLPISSEAESQRVIKCLEAAIERRTSEVCTNALAGRCAKDRVGLLSDITRIFRENGLSIKRAVISTKGSKAVDTFCVSDMSGNPVDPKTVESIRRQIAQMGKAVVRMKGSPHVSFKHPAETAGFLLGNLLKACSFQSFRLVRSYS
;
A
#
# COMPACT_ATOMS: atom_id res chain seq x y z
N MET A 1 -6.92 -60.77 -10.85
CA MET A 1 -7.82 -59.71 -10.34
C MET A 1 -7.21 -59.22 -9.05
N GLY A 2 -6.70 -57.99 -9.03
CA GLY A 2 -6.04 -57.42 -7.86
C GLY A 2 -4.93 -56.46 -8.27
N MET A 3 -5.32 -55.30 -8.78
CA MET A 3 -4.50 -54.09 -8.98
C MET A 3 -5.44 -53.01 -9.52
N SER A 4 -6.16 -52.29 -8.64
CA SER A 4 -6.85 -51.03 -8.98
C SER A 4 -7.37 -50.22 -7.79
N GLU A 5 -7.27 -50.69 -6.54
CA GLU A 5 -7.80 -49.95 -5.37
C GLU A 5 -6.75 -49.15 -4.59
N ALA A 6 -5.45 -49.41 -4.78
CA ALA A 6 -4.37 -48.71 -4.05
C ALA A 6 -4.05 -47.32 -4.63
N ASP A 7 -4.07 -47.16 -5.96
CA ASP A 7 -3.79 -45.89 -6.65
C ASP A 7 -4.83 -44.80 -6.32
N GLY A 8 -6.11 -45.17 -6.18
CA GLY A 8 -7.17 -44.23 -5.82
C GLY A 8 -7.13 -43.77 -4.36
N MET A 9 -6.44 -44.52 -3.48
CA MET A 9 -6.38 -44.24 -2.03
C MET A 9 -5.32 -43.21 -1.67
N GLU A 10 -4.19 -43.20 -2.39
CA GLU A 10 -3.18 -42.16 -2.28
C GLU A 10 -3.65 -40.83 -2.88
N ASP A 11 -4.45 -40.89 -3.95
CA ASP A 11 -4.97 -39.70 -4.65
C ASP A 11 -5.98 -38.91 -3.81
N TRP A 12 -6.94 -39.58 -3.14
CA TRP A 12 -7.90 -38.87 -2.27
C TRP A 12 -7.25 -38.30 -1.01
N TYR A 13 -6.22 -38.97 -0.48
CA TYR A 13 -5.49 -38.49 0.69
C TYR A 13 -4.66 -37.26 0.34
N ALA A 14 -4.02 -37.26 -0.84
CA ALA A 14 -3.35 -36.09 -1.40
C ALA A 14 -4.31 -34.94 -1.67
N GLU A 15 -5.49 -35.19 -2.27
CA GLU A 15 -6.53 -34.18 -2.46
C GLU A 15 -7.08 -33.63 -1.13
N LEU A 16 -7.25 -34.49 -0.11
CA LEU A 16 -7.71 -34.07 1.21
C LEU A 16 -6.65 -33.21 1.90
N ILE A 17 -5.38 -33.62 1.89
CA ILE A 17 -4.26 -32.82 2.40
C ILE A 17 -4.17 -31.51 1.64
N GLN A 18 -4.29 -31.52 0.32
CA GLN A 18 -4.28 -30.31 -0.50
C GLN A 18 -5.44 -29.37 -0.13
N ARG A 19 -6.64 -29.89 0.11
CA ARG A 19 -7.81 -29.10 0.56
C ARG A 19 -7.65 -28.55 1.98
N MET A 20 -6.94 -29.26 2.87
CA MET A 20 -6.68 -28.80 4.25
C MET A 20 -5.53 -27.78 4.31
N THR A 21 -4.50 -27.94 3.48
CA THR A 21 -3.27 -27.12 3.48
C THR A 21 -3.37 -25.88 2.59
N THR A 22 -4.29 -25.86 1.62
CA THR A 22 -4.53 -24.71 0.75
C THR A 22 -5.44 -23.71 1.47
N PRO A 23 -5.08 -22.41 1.53
CA PRO A 23 -5.99 -21.40 2.04
C PRO A 23 -7.30 -21.44 1.25
N SER A 24 -8.40 -21.67 1.95
CA SER A 24 -9.74 -21.64 1.37
C SER A 24 -10.21 -20.18 1.31
N PHE A 25 -10.45 -19.71 0.10
CA PHE A 25 -10.99 -18.38 -0.17
C PHE A 25 -12.47 -18.50 -0.48
N VAL A 26 -13.31 -18.08 0.46
CA VAL A 26 -14.76 -18.07 0.30
C VAL A 26 -15.22 -16.63 0.09
N VAL A 27 -15.71 -16.34 -1.11
CA VAL A 27 -16.35 -15.05 -1.41
C VAL A 27 -17.86 -15.27 -1.38
N ASP A 28 -18.50 -14.69 -0.38
CA ASP A 28 -19.92 -14.79 -0.09
C ASP A 28 -20.59 -13.43 -0.31
N ASN A 29 -21.29 -13.30 -1.43
CA ASN A 29 -21.98 -12.06 -1.79
C ASN A 29 -23.38 -11.95 -1.16
N ASP A 30 -23.88 -12.99 -0.49
CA ASP A 30 -25.24 -13.04 0.06
C ASP A 30 -25.27 -12.95 1.59
N ALA A 31 -24.16 -13.28 2.27
CA ALA A 31 -24.04 -13.27 3.73
C ALA A 31 -24.38 -11.93 4.41
N CYS A 32 -24.20 -10.80 3.71
CA CYS A 32 -24.44 -9.48 4.27
C CYS A 32 -25.19 -8.63 3.24
N SER A 33 -26.25 -7.91 3.64
CA SER A 33 -27.04 -7.10 2.70
C SER A 33 -26.26 -5.94 2.06
N PRO A 34 -25.43 -5.16 2.78
CA PRO A 34 -24.72 -4.02 2.19
C PRO A 34 -23.33 -4.36 1.60
N THR A 35 -22.74 -5.51 1.92
CA THR A 35 -21.33 -5.79 1.60
C THR A 35 -21.13 -7.21 1.09
N THR A 36 -20.07 -7.41 0.31
CA THR A 36 -19.58 -8.74 -0.05
C THR A 36 -18.63 -9.22 1.04
N VAL A 37 -18.76 -10.46 1.49
CA VAL A 37 -17.92 -11.03 2.56
C VAL A 37 -16.86 -11.93 1.96
N ILE A 38 -15.60 -11.66 2.24
CA ILE A 38 -14.46 -12.50 1.86
C ILE A 38 -13.93 -13.15 3.13
N LYS A 39 -13.93 -14.48 3.17
CA LYS A 39 -13.37 -15.29 4.25
C LYS A 39 -12.15 -16.04 3.74
N VAL A 40 -11.08 -16.00 4.51
CA VAL A 40 -9.83 -16.68 4.23
C VAL A 40 -9.55 -17.60 5.41
N ILE A 41 -9.52 -18.91 5.18
CA ILE A 41 -9.31 -19.91 6.24
C ILE A 41 -8.21 -20.86 5.81
N ARG A 42 -7.24 -21.14 6.70
CA ARG A 42 -6.19 -22.14 6.47
C ARG A 42 -5.90 -22.95 7.73
N VAL A 43 -5.71 -24.26 7.58
CA VAL A 43 -5.55 -25.23 8.68
C VAL A 43 -4.09 -25.45 9.10
N GLU A 44 -3.13 -24.74 8.49
CA GLU A 44 -1.74 -24.69 8.95
C GLU A 44 -1.23 -23.25 8.90
N GLY A 45 -0.97 -22.69 10.08
CA GLY A 45 -0.65 -21.28 10.35
C GLY A 45 0.67 -20.75 9.79
N MET A 46 1.51 -21.60 9.20
CA MET A 46 2.75 -21.15 8.57
C MET A 46 2.40 -20.15 7.46
N ASN A 47 3.13 -19.03 7.37
CA ASN A 47 2.90 -17.96 6.39
C ASN A 47 1.56 -17.18 6.52
N LYS A 48 0.82 -17.25 7.64
CA LYS A 48 -0.40 -16.42 7.83
C LYS A 48 -0.16 -14.96 7.45
N GLN A 49 0.86 -14.34 8.05
CA GLN A 49 1.11 -12.91 7.89
C GLN A 49 1.26 -12.55 6.41
N ARG A 50 1.92 -13.42 5.64
CA ARG A 50 2.06 -13.25 4.20
C ARG A 50 0.72 -13.37 3.46
N ILE A 51 -0.09 -14.37 3.78
CA ILE A 51 -1.42 -14.54 3.17
C ILE A 51 -2.30 -13.31 3.45
N LEU A 52 -2.30 -12.82 4.69
CA LEU A 52 -3.00 -11.61 5.08
C LEU A 52 -2.58 -10.40 4.24
N LEU A 53 -1.26 -10.17 4.09
CA LEU A 53 -0.74 -9.07 3.28
C LEU A 53 -1.10 -9.23 1.79
N GLU A 54 -1.02 -10.44 1.24
CA GLU A 54 -1.38 -10.71 -0.16
C GLU A 54 -2.86 -10.44 -0.42
N VAL A 55 -3.75 -10.87 0.48
CA VAL A 55 -5.19 -10.59 0.38
C VAL A 55 -5.45 -9.09 0.41
N VAL A 56 -4.91 -8.39 1.41
CA VAL A 56 -5.11 -6.95 1.55
C VAL A 56 -4.51 -6.17 0.37
N GLN A 57 -3.42 -6.66 -0.22
CA GLN A 57 -2.83 -6.10 -1.44
C GLN A 57 -3.73 -6.30 -2.66
N VAL A 58 -4.29 -7.50 -2.88
CA VAL A 58 -5.25 -7.75 -3.98
C VAL A 58 -6.48 -6.84 -3.85
N LEU A 59 -7.01 -6.68 -2.64
CA LEU A 59 -8.14 -5.78 -2.39
C LEU A 59 -7.78 -4.31 -2.68
N ALA A 60 -6.56 -3.90 -2.30
CA ALA A 60 -6.05 -2.57 -2.59
C ALA A 60 -5.85 -2.32 -4.10
N ASP A 61 -5.36 -3.31 -4.85
CA ASP A 61 -5.12 -3.22 -6.29
C ASP A 61 -6.41 -3.07 -7.09
N LEU A 62 -7.46 -3.75 -6.63
CA LEU A 62 -8.80 -3.64 -7.19
C LEU A 62 -9.54 -2.38 -6.71
N ASN A 63 -8.91 -1.52 -5.89
CA ASN A 63 -9.48 -0.33 -5.27
C ASN A 63 -10.79 -0.60 -4.52
N LEU A 64 -10.86 -1.74 -3.83
CA LEU A 64 -12.02 -2.11 -3.01
C LEU A 64 -11.93 -1.45 -1.64
N ILE A 65 -13.08 -1.15 -1.06
CA ILE A 65 -13.20 -0.53 0.25
C ILE A 65 -13.48 -1.63 1.27
N ILE A 66 -12.62 -1.73 2.29
CA ILE A 66 -12.81 -2.66 3.41
C ILE A 66 -13.56 -1.92 4.51
N THR A 67 -14.81 -2.29 4.75
CA THR A 67 -15.68 -1.65 5.75
C THR A 67 -15.54 -2.26 7.14
N LYS A 68 -15.23 -3.57 7.18
CA LYS A 68 -14.95 -4.31 8.41
C LYS A 68 -13.95 -5.41 8.11
N ALA A 69 -13.00 -5.60 9.01
CA ALA A 69 -12.01 -6.68 8.97
C ALA A 69 -11.94 -7.35 10.34
N ASN A 70 -11.89 -8.67 10.37
CA ASN A 70 -11.57 -9.44 11.57
C ASN A 70 -10.46 -10.41 11.19
N MET A 71 -9.37 -10.39 11.92
CA MET A 71 -8.20 -11.23 11.70
C MET A 71 -7.98 -12.06 12.94
N SER A 72 -7.73 -13.36 12.80
CA SER A 72 -7.56 -14.25 13.95
C SER A 72 -6.60 -15.38 13.65
N PHE A 73 -5.70 -15.64 14.60
CA PHE A 73 -4.72 -16.71 14.56
C PHE A 73 -4.49 -17.24 15.95
N ASP A 74 -4.57 -18.55 16.09
CA ASP A 74 -4.38 -19.23 17.37
C ASP A 74 -3.07 -20.02 17.47
N GLY A 75 -2.26 -20.00 16.40
CA GLY A 75 -1.01 -20.77 16.30
C GLY A 75 -1.09 -21.89 15.28
N GLU A 76 -2.27 -22.50 15.12
CA GLU A 76 -2.45 -23.68 14.27
C GLU A 76 -3.26 -23.35 13.01
N TRP A 77 -4.35 -22.59 13.16
CA TRP A 77 -5.17 -22.14 12.04
C TRP A 77 -5.42 -20.63 12.12
N PHE A 78 -5.75 -20.05 10.98
CA PHE A 78 -6.19 -18.66 10.94
C PHE A 78 -7.47 -18.51 10.15
N MET A 79 -8.23 -17.50 10.53
CA MET A 79 -9.41 -17.05 9.80
C MET A 79 -9.46 -15.54 9.77
N ASP A 80 -9.43 -15.01 8.56
CA ASP A 80 -9.58 -13.59 8.29
C ASP A 80 -10.88 -13.35 7.52
N VAL A 81 -11.66 -12.37 7.94
CA VAL A 81 -12.97 -12.03 7.38
C VAL A 81 -13.01 -10.55 7.03
N PHE A 82 -13.20 -10.24 5.75
CA PHE A 82 -13.28 -8.88 5.22
C PHE A 82 -14.66 -8.62 4.65
N HIS A 83 -15.28 -7.52 5.05
CA HIS A 83 -16.48 -6.97 4.45
C HIS A 83 -16.06 -5.91 3.46
N VAL A 84 -16.33 -6.13 2.18
CA VAL A 84 -15.84 -5.30 1.09
C VAL A 84 -16.96 -4.74 0.23
N THR A 85 -16.73 -3.54 -0.30
CA THR A 85 -17.56 -2.89 -1.30
C THR A 85 -16.71 -2.40 -2.46
N ASP A 86 -17.35 -2.05 -3.58
CA ASP A 86 -16.72 -1.25 -4.61
C ASP A 86 -16.46 0.19 -4.13
N ALA A 87 -15.88 1.01 -5.01
CA ALA A 87 -15.54 2.41 -4.72
C ALA A 87 -16.79 3.30 -4.50
N ASP A 88 -17.96 2.86 -4.95
CA ASP A 88 -19.24 3.56 -4.82
C ASP A 88 -20.04 3.07 -3.59
N GLY A 89 -19.51 2.10 -2.84
CA GLY A 89 -20.14 1.53 -1.64
C GLY A 89 -21.12 0.40 -1.92
N ASN A 90 -21.13 -0.17 -3.13
CA ASN A 90 -22.02 -1.26 -3.50
C ASN A 90 -21.33 -2.63 -3.37
N LYS A 91 -22.13 -3.69 -3.40
CA LYS A 91 -21.64 -5.06 -3.52
C LYS A 91 -20.83 -5.28 -4.79
N LEU A 92 -19.87 -6.18 -4.69
CA LEU A 92 -19.02 -6.54 -5.82
C LEU A 92 -19.82 -7.25 -6.92
N GLN A 93 -19.52 -6.89 -8.16
CA GLN A 93 -19.99 -7.60 -9.34
C GLN A 93 -19.25 -8.93 -9.52
N ASN A 94 -19.87 -9.89 -10.20
CA ASN A 94 -19.31 -11.23 -10.39
C ASN A 94 -17.94 -11.20 -11.07
N GLU A 95 -17.73 -10.29 -12.03
CA GLU A 95 -16.47 -10.14 -12.75
C GLU A 95 -15.32 -9.70 -11.83
N ILE A 96 -15.62 -8.92 -10.78
CA ILE A 96 -14.63 -8.53 -9.77
C ILE A 96 -14.37 -9.69 -8.81
N ILE A 97 -15.43 -10.40 -8.40
CA ILE A 97 -15.33 -11.58 -7.55
C ILE A 97 -14.45 -12.66 -8.21
N ASP A 98 -14.66 -12.92 -9.49
CA ASP A 98 -13.89 -13.91 -10.24
C ASP A 98 -12.42 -13.48 -10.35
N LYS A 99 -12.14 -12.19 -10.59
CA LYS A 99 -10.77 -11.65 -10.56
C LYS A 99 -10.10 -11.80 -9.19
N ILE A 100 -10.83 -11.62 -8.09
CA ILE A 100 -10.31 -11.84 -6.73
C ILE A 100 -9.94 -13.32 -6.58
N LYS A 101 -10.85 -14.22 -6.96
CA LYS A 101 -10.62 -15.67 -6.89
C LYS A 101 -9.42 -16.07 -7.73
N GLU A 102 -9.31 -15.60 -8.96
CA GLU A 102 -8.16 -15.86 -9.84
C GLU A 102 -6.85 -15.32 -9.24
N SER A 103 -6.86 -14.09 -8.72
CA SER A 103 -5.68 -13.45 -8.12
C SER A 103 -5.20 -14.18 -6.86
N LEU A 104 -6.12 -14.71 -6.05
CA LEU A 104 -5.83 -15.47 -4.84
C LEU A 104 -5.64 -16.98 -5.09
N ALA A 105 -6.10 -17.51 -6.23
CA ALA A 105 -5.88 -18.90 -6.64
C ALA A 105 -4.58 -19.10 -7.42
N ALA A 106 -3.86 -18.03 -7.77
CA ALA A 106 -2.50 -18.10 -8.30
C ALA A 106 -1.53 -18.60 -7.20
N GLN A 107 -1.58 -19.91 -6.94
CA GLN A 107 -1.03 -20.62 -5.77
C GLN A 107 0.50 -20.53 -5.62
N ASP A 108 1.23 -20.24 -6.69
CA ASP A 108 2.69 -20.13 -6.69
C ASP A 108 3.22 -19.00 -5.78
N ARG A 109 2.35 -18.07 -5.36
CA ARG A 109 2.66 -17.01 -4.41
C ARG A 109 2.69 -17.46 -2.96
N PHE A 110 1.92 -18.49 -2.57
CA PHE A 110 1.75 -18.89 -1.17
C PHE A 110 2.77 -19.94 -0.68
N LEU A 111 3.43 -20.65 -1.60
CA LEU A 111 4.27 -21.81 -1.32
C LEU A 111 5.79 -21.52 -1.36
N SER A 112 6.22 -20.36 -1.86
CA SER A 112 7.65 -20.04 -1.92
C SER A 112 8.17 -19.51 -0.56
N PRO A 113 9.29 -20.05 0.00
CA PRO A 113 9.92 -19.48 1.20
C PRO A 113 10.37 -18.02 0.97
N PRO A 114 10.71 -17.25 2.02
CA PRO A 114 11.28 -15.91 1.86
C PRO A 114 12.60 -16.06 1.12
N ARG A 115 12.57 -15.83 -0.19
CA ARG A 115 13.80 -15.65 -0.94
C ARG A 115 14.37 -14.32 -0.47
N SER A 116 15.65 -14.32 -0.08
CA SER A 116 16.52 -13.13 -0.14
C SER A 116 16.22 -12.32 -1.42
N PRO A 117 16.54 -11.02 -1.47
CA PRO A 117 16.17 -10.13 -2.58
C PRO A 117 16.87 -10.51 -3.89
N VAL A 118 16.52 -11.64 -4.50
CA VAL A 118 17.01 -12.14 -5.79
C VAL A 118 15.98 -13.10 -6.38
N ALA A 119 15.51 -12.72 -7.56
CA ALA A 119 14.86 -13.54 -8.58
C ALA A 119 13.52 -14.22 -8.21
N VAL A 120 12.48 -13.40 -8.16
CA VAL A 120 11.20 -13.78 -8.79
C VAL A 120 11.42 -13.65 -10.30
N THR A 121 11.05 -14.68 -11.06
CA THR A 121 11.23 -14.75 -12.52
C THR A 121 10.73 -13.44 -13.16
N PRO A 122 11.63 -12.60 -13.72
CA PRO A 122 11.23 -11.29 -14.19
C PRO A 122 10.24 -11.47 -15.33
N SER A 123 9.11 -10.76 -15.29
CA SER A 123 8.44 -10.40 -16.55
C SER A 123 9.47 -9.61 -17.34
N LYS A 124 10.08 -10.24 -18.35
CA LYS A 124 11.20 -9.76 -19.19
C LYS A 124 10.92 -8.47 -19.99
N LYS A 125 10.23 -7.48 -19.44
CA LYS A 125 9.69 -6.37 -20.23
C LYS A 125 10.06 -4.98 -19.73
N LEU A 126 10.42 -4.79 -18.46
CA LEU A 126 10.65 -3.46 -17.87
C LEU A 126 11.88 -3.46 -16.96
N THR A 127 12.64 -2.37 -16.98
CA THR A 127 13.70 -2.06 -16.01
C THR A 127 13.09 -1.25 -14.87
N SER A 128 13.32 -1.64 -13.62
CA SER A 128 12.84 -0.91 -12.44
C SER A 128 13.94 -0.01 -11.89
N ILE A 129 13.60 1.24 -11.59
CA ILE A 129 14.48 2.22 -10.97
C ILE A 129 13.85 2.63 -9.64
N GLU A 130 14.56 2.37 -8.54
CA GLU A 130 14.19 2.75 -7.19
C GLU A 130 15.06 3.92 -6.72
N LEU A 131 14.42 4.97 -6.21
CA LEU A 131 15.07 6.21 -5.77
C LEU A 131 14.61 6.56 -4.36
N THR A 132 15.54 6.82 -3.44
CA THR A 132 15.25 7.46 -2.15
C THR A 132 16.14 8.66 -1.91
N GLY A 133 15.64 9.64 -1.17
CA GLY A 133 16.48 10.76 -0.73
C GLY A 133 15.71 11.89 -0.08
N ALA A 134 16.40 13.01 0.12
CA ALA A 134 15.78 14.25 0.56
C ALA A 134 14.95 14.85 -0.58
N ASP A 135 13.69 15.17 -0.30
CA ASP A 135 12.83 15.87 -1.25
C ASP A 135 13.28 17.33 -1.42
N ARG A 136 13.11 17.86 -2.63
CA ARG A 136 13.24 19.28 -2.92
C ARG A 136 12.29 19.68 -4.06
N PRO A 137 11.86 20.94 -4.10
CA PRO A 137 11.09 21.46 -5.22
C PRO A 137 11.81 21.23 -6.57
N GLY A 138 11.09 20.65 -7.52
CA GLY A 138 11.62 20.34 -8.85
C GLY A 138 12.36 19.00 -8.97
N LEU A 139 12.53 18.23 -7.89
CA LEU A 139 13.26 16.95 -7.94
C LEU A 139 12.69 15.98 -8.97
N LEU A 140 11.38 15.76 -9.00
CA LEU A 140 10.77 14.88 -10.00
C LEU A 140 10.98 15.40 -11.44
N SER A 141 10.99 16.73 -11.63
CA SER A 141 11.29 17.32 -12.94
C SER A 141 12.73 17.03 -13.38
N ASP A 142 13.71 17.12 -12.46
CA ASP A 142 15.11 16.78 -12.74
C ASP A 142 15.25 15.28 -13.07
N ILE A 143 14.61 14.39 -12.30
CA ILE A 143 14.61 12.94 -12.55
C ILE A 143 14.03 12.64 -13.93
N CYS A 144 12.86 13.20 -14.27
CA CYS A 144 12.23 12.98 -15.56
C CYS A 144 13.04 13.55 -16.73
N ALA A 145 13.79 14.64 -16.51
CA ALA A 145 14.71 15.18 -17.51
C ALA A 145 15.85 14.20 -17.80
N VAL A 146 16.52 13.67 -16.76
CA VAL A 146 17.58 12.66 -16.93
C VAL A 146 17.07 11.42 -17.64
N LEU A 147 15.90 10.89 -17.25
CA LEU A 147 15.32 9.71 -17.91
C LEU A 147 15.03 9.99 -19.38
N ARG A 148 14.52 11.18 -19.71
CA ARG A 148 14.27 11.59 -21.11
C ARG A 148 15.59 11.67 -21.89
N ASP A 149 16.61 12.31 -21.34
CA ASP A 149 17.90 12.51 -22.01
C ASP A 149 18.64 11.19 -22.24
N MET A 150 18.42 10.21 -21.37
CA MET A 150 18.91 8.83 -21.51
C MET A 150 18.03 7.95 -22.42
N ASN A 151 17.08 8.55 -23.17
CA ASN A 151 16.14 7.87 -24.06
C ASN A 151 15.36 6.75 -23.34
N CYS A 152 14.99 6.97 -22.08
CA CYS A 152 14.12 6.07 -21.33
C CYS A 152 12.66 6.50 -21.51
N ASN A 153 11.82 5.54 -21.84
CA ASN A 153 10.37 5.70 -21.83
C ASN A 153 9.81 5.23 -20.48
N VAL A 154 9.14 6.13 -19.75
CA VAL A 154 8.50 5.80 -18.48
C VAL A 154 7.15 5.16 -18.76
N VAL A 155 6.94 3.92 -18.30
CA VAL A 155 5.71 3.15 -18.52
C VAL A 155 4.78 3.24 -17.31
N GLU A 156 5.36 3.18 -16.12
CA GLU A 156 4.65 3.23 -14.85
C GLU A 156 5.59 3.80 -13.79
N GLY A 157 5.04 4.45 -12.77
CA GLY A 157 5.82 4.78 -11.59
C GLY A 157 5.03 5.54 -10.55
N ASP A 158 5.39 5.35 -9.29
CA ASP A 158 4.83 6.09 -8.17
C ASP A 158 5.95 6.83 -7.44
N LEU A 159 5.63 8.04 -6.97
CA LEU A 159 6.49 8.86 -6.12
C LEU A 159 5.71 9.31 -4.90
N TRP A 160 6.26 9.10 -3.71
CA TRP A 160 5.70 9.52 -2.43
C TRP A 160 6.70 10.42 -1.69
N THR A 161 6.20 11.52 -1.13
CA THR A 161 6.97 12.41 -0.27
C THR A 161 6.31 12.54 1.10
N HIS A 162 7.08 12.37 2.17
CA HIS A 162 6.67 12.60 3.56
C HIS A 162 7.86 13.11 4.38
N ASN A 163 7.65 14.09 5.26
CA ASN A 163 8.70 14.68 6.12
C ASN A 163 10.03 15.01 5.40
N ALA A 164 9.93 15.67 4.24
CA ALA A 164 11.08 16.02 3.38
C ALA A 164 11.93 14.82 2.92
N ARG A 165 11.37 13.60 2.99
CA ARG A 165 11.89 12.39 2.35
C ARG A 165 11.05 12.08 1.13
N THR A 166 11.69 11.54 0.11
CA THR A 166 11.00 11.03 -1.08
C THR A 166 11.41 9.59 -1.35
N ALA A 167 10.48 8.82 -1.86
CA ALA A 167 10.71 7.51 -2.45
C ALA A 167 9.99 7.45 -3.79
N ALA A 168 10.65 6.89 -4.81
CA ALA A 168 10.04 6.64 -6.11
C ALA A 168 10.44 5.27 -6.66
N VAL A 169 9.47 4.58 -7.25
CA VAL A 169 9.70 3.36 -8.04
C VAL A 169 9.18 3.65 -9.44
N VAL A 170 10.06 3.51 -10.44
CA VAL A 170 9.75 3.85 -11.84
C VAL A 170 10.12 2.68 -12.73
N HIS A 171 9.13 2.20 -13.50
CA HIS A 171 9.34 1.21 -14.55
C HIS A 171 9.59 1.90 -15.87
N VAL A 172 10.75 1.62 -16.47
CA VAL A 172 11.19 2.20 -17.73
C VAL A 172 11.49 1.14 -18.78
N THR A 173 11.35 1.54 -20.04
CA THR A 173 11.84 0.81 -21.21
C THR A 173 12.81 1.69 -21.98
N ASP A 174 13.66 1.05 -22.79
CA ASP A 174 14.36 1.78 -23.83
C ASP A 174 13.37 2.35 -24.86
N GLN A 175 13.55 3.62 -25.22
CA GLN A 175 12.67 4.32 -26.17
C GLN A 175 12.69 3.72 -27.58
N SER A 176 13.84 3.22 -28.03
CA SER A 176 14.00 2.76 -29.42
C SER A 176 13.48 1.34 -29.64
N THR A 177 13.67 0.46 -28.66
CA THR A 177 13.30 -0.95 -28.71
C THR A 177 11.99 -1.26 -28.00
N GLY A 178 11.58 -0.43 -27.04
CA GLY A 178 10.42 -0.70 -26.18
C GLY A 178 10.63 -1.86 -25.19
N LEU A 179 11.87 -2.31 -25.01
CA LEU A 179 12.25 -3.42 -24.14
C LEU A 179 12.97 -2.91 -22.88
N ALA A 180 13.26 -3.82 -21.96
CA ALA A 180 14.09 -3.52 -20.81
C ALA A 180 15.49 -3.02 -21.26
N ILE A 181 16.04 -2.10 -20.48
CA ILE A 181 17.41 -1.63 -20.66
C ILE A 181 18.33 -2.69 -20.05
N GLU A 182 19.09 -3.39 -20.91
CA GLU A 182 20.00 -4.48 -20.50
C GLU A 182 21.48 -4.08 -20.55
N ASP A 183 21.79 -2.96 -21.21
CA ASP A 183 23.16 -2.46 -21.36
C ASP A 183 23.72 -1.95 -20.01
N PRO A 184 24.75 -2.62 -19.43
CA PRO A 184 25.29 -2.27 -18.13
C PRO A 184 26.00 -0.90 -18.10
N GLU A 185 26.62 -0.46 -19.20
CA GLU A 185 27.29 0.84 -19.25
C GLU A 185 26.26 1.98 -19.22
N ARG A 186 25.16 1.79 -19.95
CA ARG A 186 24.04 2.72 -19.93
C ARG A 186 23.34 2.74 -18.58
N ILE A 187 23.12 1.58 -17.95
CA ILE A 187 22.56 1.51 -16.60
C ILE A 187 23.46 2.26 -15.61
N SER A 188 24.77 2.03 -15.65
CA SER A 188 25.74 2.74 -14.79
C SER A 188 25.69 4.26 -15.02
N THR A 189 25.54 4.69 -16.27
CA THR A 189 25.41 6.11 -16.62
C THR A 189 24.13 6.72 -16.05
N ILE A 190 23.00 6.02 -16.21
CA ILE A 190 21.69 6.43 -15.65
C ILE A 190 21.81 6.55 -14.12
N GLU A 191 22.41 5.56 -13.48
CA GLU A 191 22.64 5.55 -12.03
C GLU A 191 23.49 6.74 -11.57
N GLU A 192 24.58 7.05 -12.26
CA GLU A 192 25.44 8.17 -11.90
C GLU A 192 24.72 9.51 -12.04
N LEU A 193 24.02 9.73 -13.15
CA LEU A 193 23.28 10.97 -13.38
C LEU A 193 22.16 11.17 -12.36
N LEU A 194 21.37 10.13 -12.07
CA LEU A 194 20.30 10.21 -11.09
C LEU A 194 20.83 10.35 -9.66
N ARG A 195 21.96 9.70 -9.32
CA ARG A 195 22.64 9.92 -8.03
C ARG A 195 23.10 11.36 -7.87
N ASN A 196 23.59 11.99 -8.94
CA ASN A 196 23.95 13.42 -8.92
C ASN A 196 22.73 14.31 -8.70
N VAL A 197 21.57 13.97 -9.28
CA VAL A 197 20.30 14.67 -9.03
C VAL A 197 19.84 14.50 -7.56
N LEU A 198 20.08 13.34 -6.93
CA LEU A 198 19.67 13.08 -5.55
C LEU A 198 20.60 13.69 -4.49
N ARG A 199 21.85 14.03 -4.85
CA ARG A 199 22.78 14.72 -3.94
C ARG A 199 22.29 16.14 -3.69
N SER A 200 21.78 16.39 -2.48
CA SER A 200 21.48 17.76 -2.02
C SER A 200 22.79 18.50 -1.72
N SER A 201 22.89 19.76 -2.16
CA SER A 201 24.09 20.59 -2.00
C SER A 201 24.43 20.97 -0.56
N ASN A 202 23.53 20.71 0.42
CA ASN A 202 23.60 21.35 1.74
C ASN A 202 23.71 20.42 2.95
N ASP A 203 23.72 19.09 2.79
CA ASP A 203 23.94 18.21 3.95
C ASP A 203 24.74 16.97 3.54
N GLY A 204 26.04 16.99 3.84
CA GLY A 204 26.98 15.90 3.53
C GLY A 204 26.71 14.60 4.29
N THR A 205 25.63 14.52 5.07
CA THR A 205 25.36 13.41 5.99
C THR A 205 24.36 12.38 5.45
N ARG A 206 23.54 12.72 4.44
CA ARG A 206 22.51 11.80 3.88
C ARG A 206 22.50 11.85 2.36
N VAL A 207 23.31 11.00 1.74
CA VAL A 207 23.32 10.77 0.28
C VAL A 207 22.09 9.93 -0.08
N GLY A 208 21.26 10.40 -1.01
CA GLY A 208 20.12 9.61 -1.51
C GLY A 208 20.57 8.27 -2.10
N ASN A 209 19.82 7.22 -1.84
CA ASN A 209 20.12 5.88 -2.34
C ASN A 209 19.38 5.63 -3.66
N MET A 210 20.00 4.81 -4.51
CA MET A 210 19.44 4.42 -5.79
C MET A 210 19.78 2.98 -6.08
N VAL A 211 18.79 2.24 -6.57
CA VAL A 211 18.94 0.85 -7.00
C VAL A 211 18.22 0.67 -8.33
N VAL A 212 18.92 0.12 -9.32
CA VAL A 212 18.30 -0.35 -10.58
C VAL A 212 18.17 -1.86 -10.50
N ALA A 213 16.95 -2.37 -10.67
CA ALA A 213 16.64 -3.79 -10.51
C ALA A 213 15.77 -4.32 -11.66
N MET A 214 15.82 -5.64 -11.86
CA MET A 214 14.98 -6.36 -12.81
C MET A 214 13.89 -7.13 -12.07
N GLY A 215 12.63 -6.75 -12.29
CA GLY A 215 11.46 -7.40 -11.68
C GLY A 215 10.67 -6.47 -10.74
N ALA A 216 9.37 -6.74 -10.62
CA ALA A 216 8.44 -5.88 -9.91
C ALA A 216 8.11 -6.48 -8.53
N ALA A 217 8.65 -5.87 -7.47
CA ALA A 217 7.92 -5.83 -6.21
C ALA A 217 6.66 -4.99 -6.42
N HIS A 218 5.62 -5.22 -5.62
CA HIS A 218 4.46 -4.33 -5.65
C HIS A 218 4.89 -2.90 -5.28
N ILE A 219 4.63 -1.95 -6.17
CA ILE A 219 5.16 -0.57 -6.08
C ILE A 219 4.79 0.07 -4.74
N GLU A 220 3.53 -0.06 -4.30
CA GLU A 220 3.07 0.60 -3.08
C GLU A 220 3.70 -0.03 -1.83
N SER A 221 3.81 -1.35 -1.77
CA SER A 221 4.52 -2.07 -0.70
C SER A 221 5.99 -1.67 -0.65
N ARG A 222 6.63 -1.55 -1.82
CA ARG A 222 8.05 -1.17 -1.90
C ARG A 222 8.29 0.26 -1.44
N LEU A 223 7.39 1.20 -1.79
CA LEU A 223 7.46 2.59 -1.34
C LEU A 223 7.33 2.72 0.19
N HIS A 224 6.47 1.91 0.82
CA HIS A 224 6.40 1.84 2.29
C HIS A 224 7.73 1.46 2.92
N GLN A 225 8.38 0.41 2.40
CA GLN A 225 9.68 -0.06 2.87
C GLN A 225 10.77 0.99 2.69
N MET A 226 10.81 1.63 1.51
CA MET A 226 11.79 2.65 1.18
C MET A 226 11.69 3.87 2.11
N LEU A 227 10.48 4.38 2.35
CA LEU A 227 10.28 5.53 3.25
C LEU A 227 10.56 5.18 4.72
N LEU A 228 10.15 3.98 5.15
CA LEU A 228 10.48 3.49 6.49
C LEU A 228 12.01 3.40 6.71
N ALA A 229 12.74 2.91 5.71
CA ALA A 229 14.21 2.82 5.75
C ALA A 229 14.88 4.21 5.79
N GLU A 230 14.29 5.20 5.10
CA GLU A 230 14.69 6.62 5.18
C GLU A 230 14.29 7.32 6.47
N ARG A 231 13.58 6.61 7.37
CA ARG A 231 13.08 7.12 8.66
C ARG A 231 12.24 8.38 8.51
N ASP A 232 11.35 8.38 7.53
CA ASP A 232 10.39 9.48 7.32
C ASP A 232 9.51 9.76 8.56
N TYR A 233 9.33 8.78 9.45
CA TYR A 233 8.66 8.94 10.74
C TYR A 233 9.42 9.83 11.75
N GLU A 234 10.69 10.19 11.49
CA GLU A 234 11.41 11.17 12.30
C GLU A 234 10.96 12.60 11.91
N PRO A 235 10.60 13.46 12.88
CA PRO A 235 10.20 14.83 12.57
C PRO A 235 11.35 15.64 11.98
N VAL A 236 11.02 16.54 11.06
CA VAL A 236 11.97 17.51 10.49
C VAL A 236 12.35 18.52 11.57
N ALA A 237 13.66 18.83 11.71
CA ALA A 237 14.16 19.74 12.74
C ALA A 237 13.58 21.17 12.63
N ASP A 238 13.33 21.64 11.41
CA ASP A 238 12.68 22.92 11.10
C ASP A 238 11.46 22.69 10.18
N PRO A 239 10.26 22.44 10.74
CA PRO A 239 9.06 22.37 9.92
C PRO A 239 8.79 23.75 9.27
N PRO A 240 8.37 23.81 8.00
CA PRO A 240 8.03 25.08 7.36
C PRO A 240 6.94 25.79 8.17
N ALA A 241 7.13 27.09 8.42
CA ALA A 241 6.20 27.94 9.15
C ALA A 241 4.81 27.86 8.50
N GLY A 242 3.82 27.34 9.24
CA GLY A 242 2.45 27.13 8.75
C GLY A 242 1.98 25.67 8.70
N ALA A 243 2.80 24.69 9.07
CA ALA A 243 2.40 23.28 9.22
C ALA A 243 1.51 23.00 10.45
N GLU A 244 0.61 23.92 10.80
CA GLU A 244 -0.52 23.61 11.68
C GLU A 244 -1.53 22.81 10.87
N SER A 245 -1.41 21.48 10.92
CA SER A 245 -2.41 20.59 10.35
C SER A 245 -3.72 20.77 11.11
N ASN A 246 -4.64 21.56 10.57
CA ASN A 246 -6.01 21.71 11.08
C ASN A 246 -6.87 20.44 10.84
N GLY A 247 -6.26 19.32 10.47
CA GLY A 247 -6.89 18.01 10.32
C GLY A 247 -6.75 17.12 11.56
N CYS A 248 -7.67 16.17 11.69
CA CYS A 248 -7.55 15.07 12.66
C CYS A 248 -6.33 14.22 12.32
N ARG A 249 -5.19 14.50 12.97
CA ARG A 249 -4.01 13.64 12.93
C ARG A 249 -4.39 12.21 13.31
N PRO A 250 -3.76 11.19 12.70
CA PRO A 250 -3.94 9.82 13.17
C PRO A 250 -3.56 9.77 14.65
N GLN A 251 -4.39 9.10 15.44
CA GLN A 251 -4.15 8.85 16.84
C GLN A 251 -3.80 7.37 16.98
N VAL A 252 -2.55 7.09 17.34
CA VAL A 252 -2.08 5.74 17.60
C VAL A 252 -1.75 5.61 19.08
N SER A 253 -2.27 4.58 19.73
CA SER A 253 -1.95 4.27 21.13
C SER A 253 -1.55 2.82 21.29
N LEU A 254 -0.65 2.57 22.23
CA LEU A 254 -0.19 1.25 22.60
C LEU A 254 -0.62 0.92 24.03
N SER A 255 -1.03 -0.32 24.24
CA SER A 255 -1.27 -0.88 25.58
C SER A 255 -0.76 -2.32 25.65
N HIS A 256 -0.55 -2.83 26.85
CA HIS A 256 -0.07 -4.19 27.07
C HIS A 256 -1.20 -5.08 27.58
N CYS A 257 -1.40 -6.23 26.93
CA CYS A 257 -2.31 -7.27 27.40
C CYS A 257 -1.50 -8.31 28.19
N LEU A 258 -1.40 -8.11 29.50
CA LEU A 258 -0.58 -8.94 30.41
C LEU A 258 -1.05 -10.39 30.53
N GLU A 259 -2.32 -10.69 30.23
CA GLU A 259 -2.87 -12.05 30.34
C GLU A 259 -2.45 -12.96 29.17
N LYS A 260 -2.05 -12.38 28.04
CA LYS A 260 -1.79 -13.11 26.79
C LYS A 260 -0.48 -12.70 26.10
N ASP A 261 0.38 -11.94 26.78
CA ASP A 261 1.67 -11.46 26.27
C ASP A 261 1.57 -10.82 24.87
N TYR A 262 0.55 -9.98 24.67
CA TYR A 262 0.38 -9.19 23.44
C TYR A 262 0.63 -7.71 23.72
N SER A 263 1.19 -7.03 22.72
CA SER A 263 1.04 -5.59 22.60
C SER A 263 -0.22 -5.29 21.78
N VAL A 264 -1.04 -4.36 22.28
CA VAL A 264 -2.27 -3.94 21.62
C VAL A 264 -2.07 -2.56 21.04
N VAL A 265 -2.08 -2.47 19.71
CA VAL A 265 -2.05 -1.22 18.96
C VAL A 265 -3.49 -0.82 18.66
N THR A 266 -3.87 0.40 19.00
CA THR A 266 -5.14 1.00 18.59
C THR A 266 -4.85 2.19 17.68
N VAL A 267 -5.45 2.20 16.50
CA VAL A 267 -5.34 3.27 15.50
C VAL A 267 -6.71 3.89 15.28
N ARG A 268 -6.79 5.21 15.43
CA ARG A 268 -7.96 6.01 15.06
C ARG A 268 -7.54 7.08 14.05
N SER A 269 -8.19 7.12 12.89
CA SER A 269 -7.86 8.10 11.86
C SER A 269 -9.06 8.37 10.96
N LYS A 270 -8.95 9.37 10.08
CA LYS A 270 -9.96 9.58 9.03
C LYS A 270 -10.00 8.36 8.10
N ASP A 271 -11.19 7.84 7.83
CA ASP A 271 -11.32 6.69 6.94
C ASP A 271 -10.91 7.04 5.51
N ARG A 272 -10.26 6.09 4.84
CA ARG A 272 -9.85 6.21 3.45
C ARG A 272 -9.54 4.83 2.82
N PRO A 273 -9.61 4.72 1.49
CA PRO A 273 -9.13 3.54 0.79
C PRO A 273 -7.70 3.17 1.21
N LYS A 274 -7.45 1.86 1.27
CA LYS A 274 -6.14 1.25 1.58
C LYS A 274 -5.57 1.55 2.98
N LEU A 275 -6.37 2.07 3.93
CA LEU A 275 -5.89 2.32 5.30
C LEU A 275 -5.45 1.04 6.03
N LEU A 276 -6.21 -0.05 5.90
CA LEU A 276 -5.86 -1.36 6.47
C LEU A 276 -4.56 -1.91 5.85
N PHE A 277 -4.35 -1.69 4.55
CA PHE A 277 -3.10 -2.03 3.87
C PHE A 277 -1.92 -1.31 4.52
N ASP A 278 -2.00 0.01 4.67
CA ASP A 278 -0.87 0.80 5.16
C ASP A 278 -0.47 0.41 6.59
N THR A 279 -1.45 0.16 7.47
CA THR A 279 -1.18 -0.23 8.86
C THR A 279 -0.61 -1.64 9.00
N LEU A 280 -1.16 -2.63 8.29
CA LEU A 280 -0.67 -4.01 8.32
C LEU A 280 0.73 -4.15 7.70
N PHE A 281 0.99 -3.47 6.57
CA PHE A 281 2.31 -3.45 5.96
C PHE A 281 3.33 -2.79 6.88
N THR A 282 2.98 -1.67 7.52
CA THR A 282 3.88 -1.01 8.48
C THR A 282 4.24 -1.92 9.64
N LEU A 283 3.26 -2.59 10.26
CA LEU A 283 3.53 -3.55 11.34
C LEU A 283 4.46 -4.67 10.87
N THR A 284 4.25 -5.19 9.66
CA THR A 284 5.07 -6.28 9.11
C THR A 284 6.49 -5.83 8.78
N ASP A 285 6.64 -4.65 8.16
CA ASP A 285 7.95 -4.08 7.83
C ASP A 285 8.75 -3.74 9.10
N MET A 286 8.05 -3.45 10.20
CA MET A 286 8.62 -3.33 11.54
C MET A 286 8.81 -4.68 12.27
N GLN A 287 8.63 -5.80 11.57
CA GLN A 287 8.78 -7.16 12.08
C GLN A 287 7.82 -7.54 13.23
N TYR A 288 6.59 -7.01 13.20
CA TYR A 288 5.50 -7.45 14.06
C TYR A 288 4.52 -8.36 13.30
N VAL A 289 4.07 -9.40 13.99
CA VAL A 289 3.07 -10.37 13.51
C VAL A 289 1.73 -10.05 14.16
N VAL A 290 0.66 -10.00 13.35
CA VAL A 290 -0.70 -9.74 13.83
C VAL A 290 -1.39 -11.06 14.16
N PHE A 291 -1.62 -11.31 15.44
CA PHE A 291 -2.32 -12.51 15.90
C PHE A 291 -3.83 -12.32 15.79
N HIS A 292 -4.33 -11.25 16.39
CA HIS A 292 -5.72 -10.84 16.28
C HIS A 292 -5.79 -9.40 15.80
N GLY A 293 -6.82 -9.07 15.05
CA GLY A 293 -7.06 -7.70 14.71
C GLY A 293 -8.50 -7.45 14.31
N THR A 294 -8.97 -6.23 14.56
CA THR A 294 -10.29 -5.77 14.16
C THR A 294 -10.12 -4.42 13.49
N GLY A 295 -10.72 -4.26 12.31
CA GLY A 295 -10.83 -2.98 11.63
C GLY A 295 -12.30 -2.68 11.38
N ILE A 296 -12.75 -1.48 11.70
CA ILE A 296 -14.11 -1.01 11.44
C ILE A 296 -14.01 0.38 10.87
N THR A 297 -14.67 0.62 9.74
CA THR A 297 -14.85 1.96 9.22
C THR A 297 -16.21 2.50 9.63
N GLY A 298 -16.22 3.70 10.20
CA GLY A 298 -17.40 4.53 10.42
C GLY A 298 -17.62 5.50 9.28
N ALA A 299 -18.56 6.43 9.44
CA ALA A 299 -18.93 7.37 8.37
C ALA A 299 -17.78 8.30 7.92
N MET A 300 -16.88 8.65 8.83
CA MET A 300 -15.72 9.51 8.53
C MET A 300 -14.43 9.10 9.27
N GLU A 301 -14.54 8.25 10.29
CA GLU A 301 -13.41 7.76 11.08
C GLU A 301 -13.29 6.25 10.91
N ALA A 302 -12.06 5.76 10.86
CA ALA A 302 -11.73 4.35 10.94
C ALA A 302 -11.06 4.06 12.28
N TRP A 303 -11.44 2.92 12.85
CA TRP A 303 -10.88 2.38 14.08
C TRP A 303 -10.31 1.00 13.82
N GLN A 304 -9.07 0.79 14.24
CA GLN A 304 -8.37 -0.49 14.09
C GLN A 304 -7.68 -0.85 15.40
N GLU A 305 -7.74 -2.13 15.75
CA GLU A 305 -7.06 -2.69 16.92
C GLU A 305 -6.30 -3.95 16.50
N TYR A 306 -5.02 -4.03 16.85
CA TYR A 306 -4.14 -5.14 16.52
C TYR A 306 -3.45 -5.69 17.77
N TYR A 307 -3.53 -7.01 17.94
CA TYR A 307 -2.80 -7.76 18.95
C TYR A 307 -1.56 -8.32 18.27
N ILE A 308 -0.41 -7.77 18.62
CA ILE A 308 0.85 -8.03 17.96
C ILE A 308 1.89 -8.60 18.91
N ARG A 309 2.81 -9.36 18.33
CA ARG A 309 4.12 -9.68 18.92
C ARG A 309 5.19 -9.44 17.88
N HIS A 310 6.40 -9.12 18.32
CA HIS A 310 7.53 -9.08 17.42
C HIS A 310 7.82 -10.50 16.90
N VAL A 311 8.54 -10.64 15.78
CA VAL A 311 8.86 -11.94 15.16
C VAL A 311 9.66 -12.88 16.08
N ASP A 312 10.30 -12.34 17.12
CA ASP A 312 10.94 -13.12 18.19
C ASP A 312 9.95 -13.73 19.21
N GLY A 313 8.65 -13.42 19.08
CA GLY A 313 7.58 -13.88 19.95
C GLY A 313 7.37 -13.03 21.19
N LEU A 314 8.09 -11.92 21.38
CA LEU A 314 7.97 -11.04 22.54
C LEU A 314 7.01 -9.87 22.28
N PRO A 315 6.30 -9.37 23.30
CA PRO A 315 5.60 -8.10 23.21
C PRO A 315 6.62 -6.94 23.18
N ILE A 316 6.15 -5.76 22.77
CA ILE A 316 6.91 -4.51 22.89
C ILE A 316 7.36 -4.35 24.34
N SER A 317 8.64 -4.06 24.54
CA SER A 317 9.27 -4.14 25.86
C SER A 317 9.78 -2.79 26.38
N SER A 318 9.93 -1.80 25.49
CA SER A 318 10.50 -0.49 25.84
C SER A 318 9.68 0.68 25.33
N GLU A 319 9.77 1.82 26.04
CA GLU A 319 9.11 3.06 25.62
C GLU A 319 9.66 3.56 24.26
N ALA A 320 10.96 3.39 24.01
CA ALA A 320 11.56 3.80 22.73
C ALA A 320 11.03 2.97 21.55
N GLU A 321 10.79 1.67 21.75
CA GLU A 321 10.16 0.79 20.77
C GLU A 321 8.68 1.16 20.57
N SER A 322 7.95 1.40 21.66
CA SER A 322 6.56 1.88 21.65
C SER A 322 6.41 3.18 20.82
N GLN A 323 7.22 4.19 21.12
CA GLN A 323 7.23 5.46 20.41
C GLN A 323 7.61 5.30 18.93
N ARG A 324 8.47 4.33 18.60
CA ARG A 324 8.81 4.04 17.21
C ARG A 324 7.62 3.46 16.47
N VAL A 325 6.92 2.48 17.03
CA VAL A 325 5.73 1.87 16.43
C VAL A 325 4.62 2.90 16.20
N ILE A 326 4.37 3.76 17.18
CA ILE A 326 3.42 4.86 17.07
C ILE A 326 3.78 5.76 15.88
N LYS A 327 5.01 6.30 15.85
CA LYS A 327 5.44 7.23 14.79
C LYS A 327 5.43 6.60 13.41
N CYS A 328 5.85 5.33 13.28
CA CYS A 328 5.83 4.63 12.01
C CYS A 328 4.40 4.46 11.47
N LEU A 329 3.44 4.12 12.34
CA LEU A 329 2.03 3.97 11.95
C LEU A 329 1.41 5.32 11.58
N GLU A 330 1.68 6.38 12.36
CA GLU A 330 1.24 7.74 12.04
C GLU A 330 1.78 8.18 10.68
N ALA A 331 3.09 8.05 10.45
CA ALA A 331 3.73 8.37 9.18
C ALA A 331 3.13 7.58 8.01
N ALA A 332 2.94 6.26 8.18
CA ALA A 332 2.34 5.42 7.14
C ALA A 332 0.92 5.84 6.75
N ILE A 333 0.13 6.30 7.72
CA ILE A 333 -1.21 6.84 7.46
C ILE A 333 -1.09 8.17 6.71
N GLU A 334 -0.24 9.08 7.20
CA GLU A 334 0.01 10.43 6.69
C GLU A 334 0.53 10.49 5.26
N ARG A 335 1.36 9.52 4.85
CA ARG A 335 1.87 9.38 3.46
C ARG A 335 0.78 9.50 2.40
N ARG A 336 -0.46 9.12 2.72
CA ARG A 336 -1.61 9.15 1.81
C ARG A 336 -2.74 10.09 2.24
N THR A 337 -2.74 10.60 3.47
CA THR A 337 -3.78 11.54 3.99
C THR A 337 -3.42 13.01 3.85
N SER A 338 -2.19 13.35 3.44
CA SER A 338 -1.78 14.74 3.20
C SER A 338 -2.92 15.55 2.55
N GLU A 339 -3.44 16.55 3.28
CA GLU A 339 -4.58 17.39 2.87
C GLU A 339 -4.34 18.09 1.53
N VAL A 340 -3.08 18.18 1.11
CA VAL A 340 -2.63 18.61 -0.22
C VAL A 340 -3.23 17.74 -1.34
N CYS A 341 -3.61 16.49 -1.07
CA CYS A 341 -4.31 15.61 -2.01
C CYS A 341 -5.72 16.11 -2.36
N THR A 342 -6.27 17.12 -1.66
CA THR A 342 -7.52 17.79 -2.05
C THR A 342 -7.40 18.51 -3.40
N ASN A 343 -6.18 18.89 -3.81
CA ASN A 343 -5.87 19.49 -5.11
C ASN A 343 -5.19 18.50 -6.06
N ALA A 344 -5.68 17.25 -6.11
CA ALA A 344 -5.20 16.28 -7.07
C ALA A 344 -5.49 16.73 -8.51
N LEU A 345 -4.42 16.94 -9.29
CA LEU A 345 -4.48 17.15 -10.72
C LEU A 345 -4.34 15.79 -11.42
N ALA A 346 -5.45 15.28 -11.95
CA ALA A 346 -5.45 14.11 -12.80
C ALA A 346 -5.29 14.54 -14.26
N GLY A 347 -4.12 14.26 -14.85
CA GLY A 347 -3.86 14.44 -16.27
C GLY A 347 -4.24 13.20 -17.05
N ARG A 348 -5.21 13.30 -17.96
CA ARG A 348 -5.44 12.28 -18.99
C ARG A 348 -5.01 12.85 -20.34
N CYS A 349 -3.90 12.35 -20.88
CA CYS A 349 -3.43 12.76 -22.20
C CYS A 349 -4.02 11.84 -23.29
N ALA A 350 -4.52 12.41 -24.38
CA ALA A 350 -5.17 11.64 -25.45
C ALA A 350 -4.20 10.73 -26.22
N LYS A 351 -2.90 11.08 -26.25
CA LYS A 351 -1.82 10.26 -26.81
C LYS A 351 -0.57 10.44 -25.95
N ASP A 352 -0.04 9.33 -25.46
CA ASP A 352 1.23 9.28 -24.76
C ASP A 352 2.39 9.51 -25.74
N ARG A 353 3.47 10.14 -25.25
CA ARG A 353 4.70 10.34 -26.01
C ARG A 353 5.89 10.43 -25.06
N VAL A 354 7.05 10.03 -25.56
CA VAL A 354 8.29 10.20 -24.81
C VAL A 354 8.53 11.68 -24.49
N GLY A 355 8.97 11.94 -23.26
CA GLY A 355 9.19 13.28 -22.73
C GLY A 355 7.94 13.99 -22.22
N LEU A 356 6.72 13.46 -22.39
CA LEU A 356 5.50 14.10 -21.88
C LEU A 356 5.55 14.33 -20.38
N LEU A 357 5.97 13.32 -19.61
CA LEU A 357 6.11 13.42 -18.15
C LEU A 357 7.15 14.47 -17.75
N SER A 358 8.27 14.55 -18.47
CA SER A 358 9.31 15.57 -18.27
C SER A 358 8.76 16.97 -18.49
N ASP A 359 7.97 17.16 -19.55
CA ASP A 359 7.39 18.47 -19.85
C ASP A 359 6.31 18.88 -18.82
N ILE A 360 5.44 17.95 -18.39
CA ILE A 360 4.39 18.22 -17.38
C ILE A 360 5.04 18.58 -16.03
N THR A 361 6.02 17.79 -15.58
CA THR A 361 6.70 18.03 -14.31
C THR A 361 7.51 19.34 -14.34
N ARG A 362 8.03 19.71 -15.50
CA ARG A 362 8.64 21.03 -15.73
C ARG A 362 7.63 22.17 -15.61
N ILE A 363 6.44 22.05 -16.18
CA ILE A 363 5.37 23.06 -16.02
C ILE A 363 5.04 23.26 -14.54
N PHE A 364 4.89 22.19 -13.77
CA PHE A 364 4.62 22.31 -12.33
C PHE A 364 5.74 23.07 -11.61
N ARG A 365 7.01 22.74 -11.90
CA ARG A 365 8.16 23.45 -11.35
C ARG A 365 8.17 24.94 -11.72
N GLU A 366 7.95 25.27 -12.99
CA GLU A 366 7.96 26.65 -13.49
C GLU A 366 6.81 27.51 -12.92
N ASN A 367 5.70 26.87 -12.51
CA ASN A 367 4.59 27.52 -11.82
C ASN A 367 4.73 27.46 -10.28
N GLY A 368 5.89 27.10 -9.75
CA GLY A 368 6.18 27.10 -8.31
C GLY A 368 5.39 26.04 -7.54
N LEU A 369 5.11 24.89 -8.15
CA LEU A 369 4.43 23.78 -7.46
C LEU A 369 5.42 22.71 -6.99
N SER A 370 5.13 22.14 -5.83
CA SER A 370 5.79 20.95 -5.29
C SER A 370 4.87 19.75 -5.46
N ILE A 371 5.43 18.63 -5.94
CA ILE A 371 4.71 17.37 -6.14
C ILE A 371 4.91 16.52 -4.88
N LYS A 372 3.83 16.27 -4.14
CA LYS A 372 3.85 15.43 -2.93
C LYS A 372 3.60 13.96 -3.23
N ARG A 373 2.84 13.69 -4.27
CA ARG A 373 2.59 12.34 -4.77
C ARG A 373 2.42 12.36 -6.28
N ALA A 374 2.96 11.36 -6.96
CA ALA A 374 2.67 11.08 -8.35
C ALA A 374 2.33 9.61 -8.54
N VAL A 375 1.37 9.31 -9.40
CA VAL A 375 1.03 7.97 -9.91
C VAL A 375 1.00 8.08 -11.43
N ILE A 376 1.94 7.43 -12.09
CA ILE A 376 2.20 7.50 -13.53
C ILE A 376 1.81 6.18 -14.15
N SER A 377 1.01 6.21 -15.21
CA SER A 377 0.65 4.97 -15.91
C SER A 377 0.33 5.21 -17.38
N THR A 378 0.82 4.32 -18.24
CA THR A 378 0.45 4.28 -19.64
C THR A 378 -0.56 3.15 -19.89
N LYS A 379 -1.78 3.51 -20.31
CA LYS A 379 -2.84 2.56 -20.69
C LYS A 379 -3.04 2.56 -22.20
N GLY A 380 -2.53 1.52 -22.86
CA GLY A 380 -2.50 1.46 -24.32
C GLY A 380 -1.62 2.59 -24.87
N SER A 381 -2.18 3.50 -25.64
CA SER A 381 -1.47 4.67 -26.17
C SER A 381 -1.73 5.97 -25.39
N LYS A 382 -2.25 5.90 -24.17
CA LYS A 382 -2.71 7.07 -23.39
C LYS A 382 -2.00 7.13 -22.04
N ALA A 383 -1.41 8.28 -21.73
CA ALA A 383 -0.91 8.57 -20.40
C ALA A 383 -2.07 8.93 -19.46
N VAL A 384 -2.07 8.32 -18.29
CA VAL A 384 -3.04 8.50 -17.21
C VAL A 384 -2.25 8.74 -15.93
N ASP A 385 -1.94 10.01 -15.70
CA ASP A 385 -1.08 10.44 -14.61
C ASP A 385 -1.89 11.21 -13.57
N THR A 386 -1.61 10.97 -12.30
CA THR A 386 -2.25 11.68 -11.18
C THR A 386 -1.18 12.29 -10.31
N PHE A 387 -1.27 13.61 -10.10
CA PHE A 387 -0.32 14.37 -9.27
C PHE A 387 -1.07 15.03 -8.12
N CYS A 388 -0.56 14.86 -6.91
CA CYS A 388 -0.95 15.66 -5.75
C CYS A 388 0.08 16.78 -5.58
N VAL A 389 -0.37 18.03 -5.72
CA VAL A 389 0.50 19.20 -5.76
C VAL A 389 0.13 20.22 -4.68
N SER A 390 1.15 20.86 -4.11
CA SER A 390 1.02 22.05 -3.25
C SER A 390 1.78 23.22 -3.87
N ASP A 391 1.58 24.42 -3.33
CA ASP A 391 2.58 25.48 -3.49
C ASP A 391 3.91 25.10 -2.78
N MET A 392 4.91 25.98 -2.91
CA MET A 392 6.23 25.82 -2.27
C MET A 392 6.19 25.84 -0.73
N SER A 393 5.13 26.40 -0.15
CA SER A 393 4.91 26.52 1.29
C SER A 393 4.12 25.33 1.86
N GLY A 394 3.63 24.42 1.02
CA GLY A 394 2.81 23.28 1.41
C GLY A 394 1.31 23.54 1.46
N ASN A 395 0.86 24.72 1.03
CA ASN A 395 -0.55 25.10 1.03
C ASN A 395 -1.28 24.64 -0.25
N PRO A 396 -2.63 24.64 -0.22
CA PRO A 396 -3.46 24.50 -1.41
C PRO A 396 -3.07 25.45 -2.55
N VAL A 397 -3.11 24.95 -3.78
CA VAL A 397 -2.74 25.72 -4.97
C VAL A 397 -3.86 26.70 -5.34
N ASP A 398 -3.51 27.96 -5.64
CA ASP A 398 -4.46 28.96 -6.13
C ASP A 398 -5.18 28.46 -7.41
N PRO A 399 -6.52 28.46 -7.45
CA PRO A 399 -7.30 28.13 -8.64
C PRO A 399 -6.82 28.83 -9.93
N LYS A 400 -6.31 30.07 -9.85
CA LYS A 400 -5.77 30.78 -11.02
C LYS A 400 -4.52 30.10 -11.58
N THR A 401 -3.62 29.65 -10.71
CA THR A 401 -2.42 28.89 -11.07
C THR A 401 -2.82 27.56 -11.70
N VAL A 402 -3.83 26.88 -11.15
CA VAL A 402 -4.35 25.64 -11.73
C VAL A 402 -4.89 25.86 -13.15
N GLU A 403 -5.67 26.91 -13.40
CA GLU A 403 -6.18 27.18 -14.74
C GLU A 403 -5.07 27.61 -15.71
N SER A 404 -4.04 28.30 -15.23
CA SER A 404 -2.82 28.58 -16.01
C SER A 404 -2.15 27.29 -16.48
N ILE A 405 -1.90 26.36 -15.56
CA ILE A 405 -1.27 25.07 -15.82
C ILE A 405 -2.13 24.24 -16.78
N ARG A 406 -3.44 24.20 -16.55
CA ARG A 406 -4.39 23.50 -17.42
C ARG A 406 -4.32 24.01 -18.86
N ARG A 407 -4.22 25.34 -19.06
CA ARG A 407 -4.04 25.95 -20.38
C ARG A 407 -2.70 25.58 -21.01
N GLN A 408 -1.60 25.63 -20.25
CA GLN A 408 -0.27 25.25 -20.75
C GLN A 408 -0.23 23.78 -21.19
N ILE A 409 -0.76 22.86 -20.37
CA ILE A 409 -0.83 21.43 -20.69
C ILE A 409 -1.73 21.19 -21.92
N ALA A 410 -2.87 21.88 -22.03
CA ALA A 410 -3.77 21.77 -23.19
C ALA A 410 -3.15 22.32 -24.50
N GLN A 411 -2.19 23.23 -24.42
CA GLN A 411 -1.45 23.72 -25.60
C GLN A 411 -0.41 22.70 -26.10
N MET A 412 0.10 21.82 -25.23
CA MET A 412 1.09 20.79 -25.59
C MET A 412 0.50 19.57 -26.30
N GLY A 413 -0.82 19.49 -26.41
CA GLY A 413 -1.56 18.41 -27.07
C GLY A 413 -2.99 18.39 -26.55
N LYS A 414 -3.88 17.58 -27.15
CA LYS A 414 -5.27 17.37 -26.67
C LYS A 414 -5.32 16.63 -25.32
N ALA A 415 -4.60 17.12 -24.32
CA ALA A 415 -4.54 16.62 -22.96
C ALA A 415 -5.70 17.20 -22.16
N VAL A 416 -6.38 16.35 -21.41
CA VAL A 416 -7.50 16.71 -20.55
C VAL A 416 -7.04 16.60 -19.12
N VAL A 417 -6.81 17.74 -18.48
CA VAL A 417 -6.59 17.81 -17.04
C VAL A 417 -7.93 17.92 -16.34
N ARG A 418 -8.19 16.98 -15.42
CA ARG A 418 -9.34 17.00 -14.51
C ARG A 418 -8.84 17.21 -13.10
N MET A 419 -9.46 18.16 -12.40
CA MET A 419 -9.31 18.25 -10.96
C MET A 419 -10.22 17.20 -10.33
N LYS A 420 -9.69 16.41 -9.41
CA LYS A 420 -10.50 15.52 -8.58
C LYS A 420 -10.55 16.12 -7.18
N GLY A 421 -11.65 16.81 -6.85
CA GLY A 421 -11.97 17.06 -5.45
C GLY A 421 -12.23 15.72 -4.77
N SER A 422 -11.88 15.60 -3.48
CA SER A 422 -12.26 14.43 -2.68
C SER A 422 -13.77 14.15 -2.88
N PRO A 423 -14.20 12.89 -3.09
CA PRO A 423 -15.62 12.57 -3.04
C PRO A 423 -16.12 12.82 -1.61
N HIS A 424 -16.64 14.01 -1.36
CA HIS A 424 -17.46 14.29 -0.19
C HIS A 424 -18.80 13.61 -0.44
N VAL A 425 -18.93 12.36 -0.01
CA VAL A 425 -20.23 11.69 0.02
C VAL A 425 -21.01 12.28 1.19
N SER A 426 -21.88 13.24 0.88
CA SER A 426 -22.87 13.77 1.81
C SER A 426 -23.92 12.68 2.07
N PHE A 427 -23.78 11.95 3.18
CA PHE A 427 -24.86 11.09 3.67
C PHE A 427 -25.77 11.85 4.63
N LYS A 428 -27.08 11.80 4.35
CA LYS A 428 -28.11 12.23 5.30
C LYS A 428 -28.21 11.18 6.42
N HIS A 429 -28.09 11.63 7.66
CA HIS A 429 -28.22 10.83 8.87
C HIS A 429 -29.56 10.08 8.93
N PRO A 430 -29.57 8.77 9.23
CA PRO A 430 -30.61 8.15 10.02
C PRO A 430 -30.28 8.34 11.51
N ALA A 431 -31.31 8.61 12.30
CA ALA A 431 -31.24 9.04 13.69
C ALA A 431 -30.42 8.12 14.61
N GLU A 432 -29.75 8.77 15.57
CA GLU A 432 -29.05 8.17 16.69
C GLU A 432 -29.92 7.13 17.42
N THR A 433 -29.32 5.98 17.75
CA THR A 433 -29.69 5.24 18.95
C THR A 433 -28.40 4.82 19.64
N ALA A 434 -28.24 5.36 20.84
CA ALA A 434 -27.08 5.21 21.69
C ALA A 434 -26.82 3.76 22.13
N GLY A 435 -25.53 3.44 22.23
CA GLY A 435 -24.98 2.54 23.25
C GLY A 435 -25.01 1.05 22.93
N PHE A 436 -23.87 0.50 22.48
CA PHE A 436 -23.58 -0.92 22.73
C PHE A 436 -22.11 -1.14 23.16
N LEU A 437 -22.00 -1.58 24.41
CA LEU A 437 -20.84 -2.11 25.09
C LEU A 437 -20.34 -3.38 24.39
N LEU A 438 -19.12 -3.36 23.84
CA LEU A 438 -18.42 -4.58 23.39
C LEU A 438 -17.04 -4.74 24.04
N GLY A 439 -16.89 -4.24 25.27
CA GLY A 439 -15.76 -4.58 26.16
C GLY A 439 -15.95 -5.88 26.96
N ASN A 440 -17.10 -6.56 26.83
CA ASN A 440 -17.43 -7.75 27.66
C ASN A 440 -17.83 -9.01 26.88
N LEU A 441 -17.75 -9.04 25.54
CA LEU A 441 -18.11 -10.24 24.77
C LEU A 441 -16.96 -11.24 24.55
N LEU A 442 -15.74 -10.94 25.01
CA LEU A 442 -14.62 -11.89 25.05
C LEU A 442 -14.42 -12.52 26.44
N LYS A 443 -15.34 -12.30 27.38
CA LYS A 443 -15.38 -12.96 28.71
C LYS A 443 -16.52 -13.98 28.89
N ALA A 444 -17.38 -14.19 27.89
CA ALA A 444 -18.56 -15.05 28.00
C ALA A 444 -18.65 -16.22 26.98
N CYS A 445 -17.63 -16.45 26.16
CA CYS A 445 -17.46 -17.74 25.50
C CYS A 445 -16.42 -18.54 26.29
N SER A 446 -16.85 -19.14 27.40
CA SER A 446 -16.09 -20.23 27.99
C SER A 446 -15.95 -21.32 26.93
N PHE A 447 -14.72 -21.71 26.62
CA PHE A 447 -14.41 -22.90 25.82
C PHE A 447 -14.73 -24.17 26.64
N GLN A 448 -16.01 -24.36 27.01
CA GLN A 448 -16.50 -25.57 27.69
C GLN A 448 -17.19 -26.56 26.75
N SER A 449 -17.15 -26.36 25.44
CA SER A 449 -17.72 -27.30 24.46
C SER A 449 -16.67 -27.96 23.57
N PHE A 450 -15.52 -28.36 24.12
CA PHE A 450 -14.72 -29.49 23.59
C PHE A 450 -14.09 -30.23 24.77
N ARG A 451 -14.87 -31.11 25.40
CA ARG A 451 -14.37 -32.10 26.36
C ARG A 451 -13.84 -33.32 25.61
N LEU A 452 -12.66 -33.76 26.05
CA LEU A 452 -12.01 -35.06 25.86
C LEU A 452 -11.43 -35.40 24.47
N VAL A 453 -10.10 -35.30 24.36
CA VAL A 453 -9.24 -36.50 24.32
C VAL A 453 -8.04 -36.25 25.24
N ARG A 454 -7.95 -36.99 26.34
CA ARG A 454 -6.71 -37.15 27.13
C ARG A 454 -5.76 -38.00 26.30
N SER A 455 -4.57 -37.51 25.97
CA SER A 455 -3.46 -38.41 25.65
C SER A 455 -2.83 -38.91 26.94
N TYR A 456 -2.87 -40.23 27.11
CA TYR A 456 -2.02 -40.97 28.04
C TYR A 456 -0.62 -41.08 27.43
N SER A 457 0.39 -40.57 28.14
CA SER A 457 1.69 -41.18 28.47
C SER A 457 2.71 -40.09 28.74
#